data_AF-A0A2X0ISV5-F1
#
_entry.id   AF-A0A2X0ISV5-F1
#
_cell.length_a   1.000
_cell.length_b   1.000
_cell.length_c   1.000
_cell.angle_alpha   90.00
_cell.angle_beta   90.00
_cell.angle_gamma   90.00
#
_symmetry.space_group_name_H-M   'P 1'
#
loop_
_entity.id
_entity.type
_entity.pdbx_description
1 polymer ?
#
loop_
_entity_poly.entity_id
_entity_poly.type
_entity_poly.pdbx_seq_one_letter_code
_entity_poly.pdbx_strand_id
1 'polypeptide(L)'
;MLLGRIRTGLHPARAVAPTLVLAVAVGMLAATSPAVASGSTLKAAAESGGHYFGTALTDGDLGVSGETSIAGAQFDMVTPGNEMKWDTTEPSNGSYNFAPGDQIVQYAQANGMRVRGHNLVWHSQLPSWVSSLPLNQVQSVMESHITTEATHYKGKVYSWDVINEPFNDDGSLRQDVFYQAMGSGYLADALRTAHAADPGAKLYINDYNIEGENAKSNALYSLAQSLLAQGVPLGGIGFESHFIVGQIPSDMQANLQRFANLGLDVAVTELDDRIQLPTTSGSLQQQATDFGAVVQDCLAVSRCVGVSQWGVDDAHSWIPGTFPGYGAATMYDGNDQPKPAYSAALSALGGSSGTGGGGGTTGELHAVGAGKCLDVPNASTTAGTQVQIYSCWGGANQTWTHTAAGQLTVTDSGTTLCLDAYGQGTTNGTKAVEWPCNGQANQQWRLNSDGSVTGVQSGLCLDVTGASTADGALVQLWTCSGQSNQKWTLG
;
A
#
# COMPACT_ATOMS: atom_id res chain seq x y z
N MET A 1 -68.63 32.66 -32.77
CA MET A 1 -69.26 32.17 -34.02
C MET A 1 -68.40 31.03 -34.53
N LEU A 2 -68.72 29.77 -34.21
CA LEU A 2 -69.67 28.85 -34.87
C LEU A 2 -69.10 28.20 -36.16
N LEU A 3 -68.97 26.86 -36.10
CA LEU A 3 -68.84 25.84 -37.17
C LEU A 3 -67.52 25.82 -37.95
N GLY A 4 -66.80 24.70 -38.18
CA GLY A 4 -67.18 23.29 -38.26
C GLY A 4 -67.16 22.84 -39.73
N ARG A 5 -66.27 21.90 -40.11
CA ARG A 5 -66.55 20.78 -41.05
C ARG A 5 -65.31 19.95 -41.39
N ILE A 6 -65.50 18.64 -41.20
CA ILE A 6 -64.72 17.51 -41.70
C ILE A 6 -64.93 17.37 -43.22
N ARG A 7 -63.88 17.07 -43.98
CA ARG A 7 -63.97 16.33 -45.26
C ARG A 7 -62.80 15.36 -45.41
N THR A 8 -63.17 14.11 -45.63
CA THR A 8 -62.37 12.96 -46.07
C THR A 8 -62.09 13.04 -47.58
N GLY A 9 -60.95 12.50 -48.03
CA GLY A 9 -60.62 12.32 -49.45
C GLY A 9 -59.32 11.54 -49.64
N LEU A 10 -59.40 10.43 -50.37
CA LEU A 10 -58.44 9.33 -50.52
C LEU A 10 -57.20 9.63 -51.40
N HIS A 11 -56.06 9.02 -51.00
CA HIS A 11 -55.00 8.29 -51.74
C HIS A 11 -54.44 8.78 -53.11
N PRO A 12 -53.11 8.69 -53.36
CA PRO A 12 -52.46 7.38 -53.57
C PRO A 12 -51.07 7.18 -52.92
N ALA A 13 -50.80 5.90 -52.63
CA ALA A 13 -49.53 5.38 -52.15
C ALA A 13 -48.43 5.54 -53.22
N ARG A 14 -47.28 6.10 -52.81
CA ARG A 14 -46.02 6.02 -53.55
C ARG A 14 -45.17 4.90 -52.95
N ALA A 15 -44.84 3.93 -53.78
CA ALA A 15 -43.85 2.90 -53.49
C ALA A 15 -42.48 3.56 -53.25
N VAL A 16 -41.84 3.24 -52.13
CA VAL A 16 -40.45 3.56 -51.86
C VAL A 16 -39.71 2.22 -51.73
N ALA A 17 -38.76 2.00 -52.63
CA ALA A 17 -37.85 0.87 -52.62
C ALA A 17 -36.97 0.92 -51.35
N PRO A 18 -36.63 -0.22 -50.72
CA PRO A 18 -35.72 -0.21 -49.58
C PRO A 18 -34.29 -0.05 -50.11
N THR A 19 -33.71 1.12 -49.87
CA THR A 19 -32.26 1.34 -50.01
C THR A 19 -31.56 0.56 -48.91
N LEU A 20 -30.81 -0.47 -49.28
CA LEU A 20 -29.95 -1.24 -48.38
C LEU A 20 -28.78 -0.33 -47.96
N VAL A 21 -28.86 0.27 -46.77
CA VAL A 21 -27.73 0.99 -46.18
C VAL A 21 -26.81 -0.03 -45.53
N LEU A 22 -25.67 -0.29 -46.17
CA LEU A 22 -24.58 -1.08 -45.62
C LEU A 22 -23.91 -0.26 -44.51
N ALA A 23 -24.26 -0.52 -43.26
CA ALA A 23 -23.58 0.08 -42.11
C ALA A 23 -22.18 -0.53 -42.00
N VAL A 24 -21.16 0.24 -42.37
CA VAL A 24 -19.76 -0.09 -42.07
C VAL A 24 -19.55 0.17 -40.58
N ALA A 25 -19.63 -0.89 -39.78
CA ALA A 25 -19.22 -0.85 -38.37
C ALA A 25 -17.69 -0.73 -38.32
N VAL A 26 -17.20 0.49 -38.09
CA VAL A 26 -15.81 0.70 -37.67
C VAL A 26 -15.73 0.20 -36.23
N GLY A 27 -15.23 -1.03 -36.05
CA GLY A 27 -14.94 -1.59 -34.74
C GLY A 27 -13.86 -0.75 -34.06
N MET A 28 -14.25 0.10 -33.12
CA MET A 28 -13.30 0.65 -32.16
C MET A 28 -12.80 -0.51 -31.30
N LEU A 29 -11.55 -0.94 -31.52
CA LEU A 29 -10.85 -1.74 -30.52
C LEU A 29 -10.67 -0.85 -29.29
N ALA A 30 -11.57 -0.99 -28.32
CA ALA A 30 -11.26 -0.61 -26.95
C ALA A 30 -10.06 -1.47 -26.54
N ALA A 31 -8.90 -0.85 -26.35
CA ALA A 31 -7.82 -1.47 -25.62
C ALA A 31 -8.32 -1.70 -24.20
N THR A 32 -8.86 -2.89 -23.93
CA THR A 32 -9.09 -3.35 -22.57
C THR A 32 -7.71 -3.55 -21.97
N SER A 33 -7.26 -2.58 -21.16
CA SER A 33 -6.18 -2.84 -20.22
C SER A 33 -6.52 -4.14 -19.49
N PRO A 34 -5.58 -5.07 -19.29
CA PRO A 34 -5.84 -6.25 -18.49
C PRO A 34 -6.32 -5.75 -17.12
N ALA A 35 -7.53 -6.14 -16.74
CA ALA A 35 -8.03 -5.87 -15.41
C ALA A 35 -7.02 -6.47 -14.42
N VAL A 36 -6.32 -5.61 -13.68
CA VAL A 36 -5.52 -6.03 -12.53
C VAL A 36 -6.48 -6.79 -11.64
N ALA A 37 -6.19 -8.07 -11.36
CA ALA A 37 -7.02 -8.86 -10.46
C ALA A 37 -7.15 -8.09 -9.14
N SER A 38 -8.39 -7.87 -8.67
CA SER A 38 -8.63 -7.24 -7.36
C SER A 38 -7.77 -7.92 -6.28
N GLY A 39 -6.98 -7.13 -5.54
CA GLY A 39 -6.24 -7.60 -4.37
C GLY A 39 -4.77 -8.01 -4.59
N SER A 40 -4.11 -7.65 -5.70
CA SER A 40 -2.68 -7.96 -5.92
C SER A 40 -1.68 -6.89 -5.47
N THR A 41 -2.14 -5.67 -5.18
CA THR A 41 -1.34 -4.54 -4.68
C THR A 41 -2.01 -3.91 -3.46
N LEU A 42 -1.26 -3.16 -2.64
CA LEU A 42 -1.79 -2.50 -1.44
C LEU A 42 -2.97 -1.58 -1.79
N LYS A 43 -2.81 -0.70 -2.78
CA LYS A 43 -3.89 0.18 -3.24
C LYS A 43 -5.13 -0.57 -3.72
N ALA A 44 -4.97 -1.61 -4.55
CA ALA A 44 -6.11 -2.34 -5.09
C ALA A 44 -6.87 -3.11 -3.99
N ALA A 45 -6.15 -3.62 -2.98
CA ALA A 45 -6.75 -4.27 -1.84
C ALA A 45 -7.48 -3.27 -0.93
N ALA A 46 -6.86 -2.13 -0.62
CA ALA A 46 -7.49 -1.07 0.18
C ALA A 46 -8.73 -0.48 -0.50
N GLU A 47 -8.65 -0.18 -1.80
CA GLU A 47 -9.78 0.35 -2.58
C GLU A 47 -10.98 -0.61 -2.61
N SER A 48 -10.72 -1.92 -2.60
CA SER A 48 -11.79 -2.94 -2.54
C SER A 48 -12.58 -2.90 -1.23
N GLY A 49 -11.95 -2.43 -0.15
CA GLY A 49 -12.59 -2.15 1.15
C GLY A 49 -13.14 -0.73 1.28
N GLY A 50 -12.93 0.15 0.29
CA GLY A 50 -13.31 1.56 0.36
C GLY A 50 -12.32 2.45 1.11
N HIS A 51 -11.06 2.00 1.25
CA HIS A 51 -9.97 2.73 1.89
C HIS A 51 -8.89 3.11 0.87
N TYR A 52 -7.98 4.02 1.23
CA TYR A 52 -6.73 4.23 0.49
C TYR A 52 -5.56 3.51 1.17
N PHE A 53 -4.48 3.27 0.43
CA PHE A 53 -3.16 2.97 0.98
C PHE A 53 -2.12 3.92 0.39
N GLY A 54 -1.46 4.69 1.25
CA GLY A 54 -0.59 5.79 0.87
C GLY A 54 0.89 5.59 1.18
N THR A 55 1.69 6.53 0.69
CA THR A 55 3.10 6.71 1.05
C THR A 55 3.43 8.20 1.19
N ALA A 56 4.58 8.52 1.79
CA ALA A 56 5.23 9.80 1.59
C ALA A 56 6.25 9.72 0.44
N LEU A 57 6.46 10.85 -0.24
CA LEU A 57 7.56 11.07 -1.19
C LEU A 57 8.16 12.46 -0.95
N THR A 58 9.45 12.59 -1.15
CA THR A 58 10.17 13.87 -1.26
C THR A 58 10.53 14.18 -2.72
N ASP A 59 10.95 15.40 -3.03
CA ASP A 59 11.45 15.77 -4.36
C ASP A 59 12.68 14.94 -4.76
N GLY A 60 13.50 14.52 -3.80
CA GLY A 60 14.63 13.62 -4.02
C GLY A 60 14.19 12.23 -4.51
N ASP A 61 13.14 11.69 -3.91
CA ASP A 61 12.60 10.35 -4.19
C ASP A 61 12.06 10.27 -5.63
N LEU A 62 11.58 11.39 -6.19
CA LEU A 62 11.14 11.46 -7.60
C LEU A 62 12.28 11.16 -8.60
N GLY A 63 13.54 11.31 -8.18
CA GLY A 63 14.73 10.94 -8.94
C GLY A 63 15.12 9.45 -8.83
N VAL A 64 14.48 8.70 -7.94
CA VAL A 64 14.80 7.29 -7.64
C VAL A 64 13.80 6.38 -8.35
N SER A 65 14.26 5.65 -9.37
CA SER A 65 13.37 4.81 -10.18
C SER A 65 12.75 3.63 -9.40
N GLY A 66 13.45 3.15 -8.37
CA GLY A 66 12.95 2.11 -7.46
C GLY A 66 11.71 2.57 -6.70
N GLU A 67 11.87 3.65 -5.93
CA GLU A 67 10.80 4.28 -5.16
C GLU A 67 9.61 4.68 -6.02
N THR A 68 9.85 5.40 -7.13
CA THR A 68 8.76 5.84 -8.02
C THR A 68 8.04 4.69 -8.72
N SER A 69 8.71 3.56 -8.96
CA SER A 69 8.06 2.36 -9.52
C SER A 69 7.21 1.64 -8.47
N ILE A 70 7.73 1.46 -7.25
CA ILE A 70 6.97 0.89 -6.14
C ILE A 70 5.77 1.78 -5.83
N ALA A 71 5.99 3.09 -5.68
CA ALA A 71 4.95 4.00 -5.27
C ALA A 71 3.78 4.01 -6.26
N GLY A 72 4.08 4.14 -7.56
CA GLY A 72 3.09 4.10 -8.63
C GLY A 72 2.31 2.78 -8.68
N ALA A 73 2.95 1.67 -8.35
CA ALA A 73 2.32 0.35 -8.35
C ALA A 73 1.45 0.10 -7.11
N GLN A 74 1.88 0.57 -5.94
CA GLN A 74 1.38 0.09 -4.65
C GLN A 74 0.47 1.07 -3.92
N PHE A 75 0.58 2.38 -4.20
CA PHE A 75 -0.13 3.40 -3.44
C PHE A 75 -1.10 4.21 -4.31
N ASP A 76 -2.21 4.64 -3.72
CA ASP A 76 -3.23 5.54 -4.32
C ASP A 76 -3.41 6.85 -3.54
N MET A 77 -2.48 7.12 -2.62
CA MET A 77 -2.36 8.37 -1.87
C MET A 77 -0.87 8.72 -1.72
N VAL A 78 -0.52 9.99 -1.89
CA VAL A 78 0.82 10.51 -1.60
C VAL A 78 0.76 11.72 -0.66
N THR A 79 1.70 11.78 0.27
CA THR A 79 1.97 12.95 1.11
C THR A 79 3.34 13.53 0.75
N PRO A 80 3.46 14.81 0.35
CA PRO A 80 4.75 15.46 0.22
C PRO A 80 5.47 15.53 1.58
N GLY A 81 6.63 14.88 1.70
CA GLY A 81 7.31 14.71 2.99
C GLY A 81 7.83 16.02 3.58
N ASN A 82 8.21 16.99 2.73
CA ASN A 82 8.66 18.32 3.16
C ASN A 82 8.15 19.46 2.26
N GLU A 83 7.72 19.15 1.05
CA GLU A 83 7.57 20.10 -0.04
C GLU A 83 6.33 21.00 0.06
N MET A 84 5.43 20.67 0.99
CA MET A 84 4.27 21.46 1.39
C MET A 84 4.36 21.97 2.85
N LYS A 85 5.56 21.90 3.47
CA LYS A 85 5.79 22.51 4.78
C LYS A 85 6.15 23.99 4.61
N TRP A 86 5.85 24.79 5.65
CA TRP A 86 5.93 26.25 5.59
C TRP A 86 7.32 26.78 5.19
N ASP A 87 8.40 26.21 5.72
CA ASP A 87 9.76 26.62 5.34
C ASP A 87 10.07 26.47 3.84
N THR A 88 9.42 25.52 3.18
CA THR A 88 9.54 25.26 1.75
C THR A 88 8.60 26.13 0.95
N THR A 89 7.34 26.23 1.36
CA THR A 89 6.31 26.94 0.58
C THR A 89 6.34 28.44 0.76
N GLU A 90 6.82 28.97 1.89
CA GLU A 90 6.99 30.40 2.14
C GLU A 90 8.29 30.72 2.92
N PRO A 91 9.47 30.52 2.30
CA PRO A 91 10.77 30.70 2.96
C PRO A 91 11.03 32.14 3.45
N SER A 92 10.36 33.13 2.87
CA SER A 92 10.35 34.52 3.35
C SER A 92 8.96 35.15 3.15
N ASN A 93 8.61 36.12 4.00
CA ASN A 93 7.26 36.71 4.05
C ASN A 93 6.74 37.15 2.67
N GLY A 94 5.67 36.51 2.20
CA GLY A 94 5.00 36.76 0.93
C GLY A 94 5.75 36.24 -0.31
N SER A 95 6.87 35.52 -0.15
CA SER A 95 7.63 34.92 -1.23
C SER A 95 7.41 33.41 -1.26
N TYR A 96 6.44 32.99 -2.07
CA TYR A 96 6.04 31.59 -2.16
C TYR A 96 6.86 30.76 -3.15
N ASN A 97 7.16 29.52 -2.80
CA ASN A 97 7.80 28.53 -3.67
C ASN A 97 7.02 27.21 -3.65
N PHE A 98 6.13 27.02 -4.63
CA PHE A 98 5.33 25.80 -4.74
C PHE A 98 5.93 24.76 -5.69
N ALA A 99 7.06 25.04 -6.36
CA ALA A 99 7.60 24.16 -7.38
C ALA A 99 7.86 22.71 -6.88
N PRO A 100 8.48 22.51 -5.69
CA PRO A 100 8.70 21.15 -5.17
C PRO A 100 7.38 20.40 -4.90
N GLY A 101 6.40 21.06 -4.28
CA GLY A 101 5.10 20.44 -4.01
C GLY A 101 4.31 20.16 -5.29
N ASP A 102 4.40 21.06 -6.28
CA ASP A 102 3.79 20.87 -7.59
C ASP A 102 4.38 19.66 -8.34
N GLN A 103 5.67 19.34 -8.16
CA GLN A 103 6.29 18.15 -8.76
C GLN A 103 5.68 16.86 -8.20
N ILE A 104 5.48 16.78 -6.88
CA ILE A 104 4.87 15.61 -6.24
C ILE A 104 3.38 15.51 -6.62
N VAL A 105 2.64 16.63 -6.67
CA VAL A 105 1.25 16.65 -7.14
C VAL A 105 1.15 16.18 -8.59
N GLN A 106 2.08 16.57 -9.46
CA GLN A 106 2.13 16.09 -10.85
C GLN A 106 2.38 14.59 -10.92
N TYR A 107 3.31 14.06 -10.13
CA TYR A 107 3.54 12.62 -10.02
C TYR A 107 2.28 11.90 -9.54
N ALA A 108 1.60 12.44 -8.52
CA ALA A 108 0.36 11.88 -7.99
C ALA A 108 -0.72 11.79 -9.08
N GLN A 109 -0.94 12.89 -9.82
CA GLN A 109 -1.91 12.95 -10.92
C GLN A 109 -1.56 11.97 -12.05
N ALA A 110 -0.28 11.85 -12.40
CA ALA A 110 0.18 10.92 -13.44
C ALA A 110 -0.04 9.45 -13.05
N ASN A 111 -0.05 9.13 -11.76
CA ASN A 111 -0.22 7.77 -11.23
C ASN A 111 -1.61 7.50 -10.63
N GLY A 112 -2.55 8.44 -10.78
CA GLY A 112 -3.92 8.30 -10.27
C GLY A 112 -4.03 8.31 -8.74
N MET A 113 -3.08 8.95 -8.05
CA MET A 113 -3.06 9.07 -6.59
C MET A 113 -3.83 10.30 -6.12
N ARG A 114 -4.41 10.17 -4.93
CA ARG A 114 -4.86 11.30 -4.11
C ARG A 114 -3.64 11.98 -3.46
N VAL A 115 -3.79 13.22 -3.02
CA VAL A 115 -2.74 13.96 -2.29
C VAL A 115 -3.24 14.34 -0.90
N ARG A 116 -2.46 14.05 0.14
CA ARG A 116 -2.61 14.68 1.46
C ARG A 116 -1.63 15.85 1.53
N GLY A 117 -2.14 17.07 1.68
CA GLY A 117 -1.30 18.24 1.89
C GLY A 117 -0.79 18.25 3.33
N HIS A 118 0.53 18.36 3.49
CA HIS A 118 1.22 18.29 4.77
C HIS A 118 2.36 19.32 4.78
N ASN A 119 2.26 20.41 5.53
CA ASN A 119 1.18 20.78 6.44
C ASN A 119 1.11 22.32 6.56
N LEU A 120 -0.05 22.88 6.92
CA LEU A 120 -0.23 24.34 6.87
C LEU A 120 0.26 25.09 8.11
N VAL A 121 0.10 24.52 9.30
CA VAL A 121 0.52 25.15 10.56
C VAL A 121 1.20 24.12 11.46
N TRP A 122 2.47 24.36 11.77
CA TRP A 122 3.27 23.54 12.69
C TRP A 122 4.37 24.36 13.33
N HIS A 123 4.79 23.94 14.51
CA HIS A 123 5.86 24.59 15.27
C HIS A 123 7.26 24.23 14.74
N SER A 124 7.41 23.08 14.08
CA SER A 124 8.65 22.63 13.45
C SER A 124 8.65 23.00 11.97
N GLN A 125 9.85 23.03 11.37
CA GLN A 125 10.07 23.46 9.98
C GLN A 125 9.33 24.79 9.64
N LEU A 126 9.25 25.65 10.66
CA LEU A 126 8.66 26.97 10.56
C LEU A 126 9.77 27.98 10.21
N PRO A 127 9.61 28.80 9.16
CA PRO A 127 10.58 29.82 8.84
C PRO A 127 10.87 30.72 10.05
N SER A 128 12.15 31.01 10.29
CA SER A 128 12.58 31.85 11.42
C SER A 128 11.99 33.26 11.39
N TRP A 129 11.60 33.75 10.22
CA TRP A 129 10.96 35.05 10.08
C TRP A 129 9.57 35.08 10.73
N VAL A 130 8.83 33.96 10.75
CA VAL A 130 7.50 33.87 11.38
C VAL A 130 7.64 33.87 12.90
N SER A 131 8.54 33.04 13.43
CA SER A 131 8.80 32.96 14.88
C SER A 131 9.42 34.23 15.47
N SER A 132 9.96 35.11 14.63
CA SER A 132 10.54 36.40 15.03
C SER A 132 9.56 37.59 14.90
N LEU A 133 8.32 37.38 14.42
CA LEU A 133 7.35 38.46 14.25
C LEU A 133 6.89 39.02 15.60
N PRO A 134 6.52 40.32 15.65
CA PRO A 134 5.68 40.82 16.73
C PRO A 134 4.40 40.00 16.83
N LEU A 135 4.02 39.57 18.04
CA LEU A 135 2.88 38.65 18.25
C LEU A 135 1.57 39.15 17.61
N ASN A 136 1.35 40.46 17.55
CA ASN A 136 0.17 41.05 16.93
C ASN A 136 0.12 40.93 15.39
N GLN A 137 1.17 40.41 14.74
CA GLN A 137 1.23 40.17 13.29
C GLN A 137 1.10 38.69 12.92
N VAL A 138 1.28 37.77 13.88
CA VAL A 138 1.36 36.33 13.64
C VAL A 138 0.05 35.80 13.07
N GLN A 139 -1.10 36.24 13.59
CA GLN A 139 -2.41 35.80 13.11
C GLN A 139 -2.58 36.09 11.61
N SER A 140 -2.34 37.34 11.19
CA SER A 140 -2.50 37.73 9.79
C SER A 140 -1.57 36.96 8.84
N VAL A 141 -0.37 36.61 9.31
CA VAL A 141 0.60 35.84 8.54
C VAL A 141 0.18 34.40 8.41
N MET A 142 -0.30 33.77 9.49
CA MET A 142 -0.88 32.43 9.46
C MET A 142 -2.06 32.34 8.51
N GLU A 143 -3.01 33.27 8.60
CA GLU A 143 -4.18 33.29 7.73
C GLU A 143 -3.80 33.51 6.25
N SER A 144 -2.82 34.39 5.99
CA SER A 144 -2.30 34.64 4.63
C SER A 144 -1.61 33.41 4.04
N HIS A 145 -0.79 32.73 4.85
CA HIS A 145 -0.10 31.51 4.44
C HIS A 145 -1.10 30.40 4.08
N ILE A 146 -2.00 30.06 5.02
CA ILE A 146 -3.05 29.07 4.82
C ILE A 146 -3.87 29.38 3.57
N THR A 147 -4.31 30.63 3.42
CA THR A 147 -5.14 31.04 2.28
C THR A 147 -4.38 30.86 0.97
N THR A 148 -3.13 31.31 0.91
CA THR A 148 -2.35 31.30 -0.34
C THR A 148 -2.03 29.88 -0.77
N GLU A 149 -1.51 29.06 0.14
CA GLU A 149 -1.14 27.67 -0.16
C GLU A 149 -2.35 26.79 -0.48
N ALA A 150 -3.40 26.81 0.37
CA ALA A 150 -4.59 26.02 0.12
C ALA A 150 -5.31 26.45 -1.16
N THR A 151 -5.27 27.74 -1.53
CA THR A 151 -5.81 28.21 -2.81
C THR A 151 -5.00 27.72 -4.00
N HIS A 152 -3.66 27.67 -3.91
CA HIS A 152 -2.80 27.17 -4.99
C HIS A 152 -3.08 25.70 -5.32
N TYR A 153 -3.34 24.89 -4.29
CA TYR A 153 -3.64 23.47 -4.43
C TYR A 153 -5.14 23.13 -4.47
N LYS A 154 -6.01 24.14 -4.53
CA LYS A 154 -7.46 23.95 -4.51
C LYS A 154 -7.93 22.95 -5.55
N GLY A 155 -8.65 21.93 -5.10
CA GLY A 155 -9.16 20.84 -5.95
C GLY A 155 -8.11 19.84 -6.46
N LYS A 156 -6.85 19.96 -6.03
CA LYS A 156 -5.78 18.97 -6.29
C LYS A 156 -5.45 18.12 -5.05
N VAL A 157 -5.81 18.61 -3.86
CA VAL A 157 -5.58 17.95 -2.57
C VAL A 157 -6.86 17.31 -2.07
N TYR A 158 -6.77 16.06 -1.62
CA TYR A 158 -7.88 15.32 -1.01
C TYR A 158 -8.13 15.77 0.43
N SER A 159 -7.06 15.92 1.19
CA SER A 159 -7.09 16.33 2.60
C SER A 159 -5.89 17.19 2.98
N TRP A 160 -6.06 18.10 3.93
CA TRP A 160 -4.99 18.89 4.53
C TRP A 160 -4.80 18.48 5.98
N ASP A 161 -3.55 18.22 6.36
CA ASP A 161 -3.13 18.35 7.75
C ASP A 161 -2.96 19.86 8.01
N VAL A 162 -4.04 20.48 8.50
CA VAL A 162 -4.09 21.94 8.71
C VAL A 162 -3.22 22.31 9.91
N ILE A 163 -3.36 21.55 10.99
CA ILE A 163 -2.55 21.68 12.20
C ILE A 163 -1.77 20.38 12.37
N ASN A 164 -0.45 20.49 12.56
CA ASN A 164 0.39 19.37 12.96
C ASN A 164 0.91 19.56 14.40
N GLU A 165 0.87 18.50 15.19
CA GLU A 165 1.46 18.38 16.53
C GLU A 165 1.21 19.53 17.54
N PRO A 166 -0.04 19.95 17.80
CA PRO A 166 -0.31 21.08 18.69
C PRO A 166 -0.03 20.77 20.17
N PHE A 167 0.10 19.49 20.56
CA PHE A 167 0.26 19.06 21.95
C PHE A 167 1.65 18.52 22.28
N ASN A 168 2.07 18.72 23.54
CA ASN A 168 3.11 17.94 24.20
C ASN A 168 2.57 16.58 24.66
N ASP A 169 3.45 15.64 25.00
CA ASP A 169 3.06 14.29 25.46
C ASP A 169 2.24 14.28 26.78
N ASP A 170 2.34 15.35 27.59
CA ASP A 170 1.55 15.51 28.81
C ASP A 170 0.12 16.05 28.57
N GLY A 171 -0.24 16.31 27.30
CA GLY A 171 -1.53 16.87 26.91
C GLY A 171 -1.64 18.39 27.05
N SER A 172 -0.56 19.10 27.40
CA SER A 172 -0.51 20.56 27.34
C SER A 172 -0.30 21.04 25.90
N LEU A 173 -0.90 22.18 25.53
CA LEU A 173 -0.63 22.82 24.24
C LEU A 173 0.80 23.36 24.20
N ARG A 174 1.48 23.16 23.08
CA ARG A 174 2.80 23.72 22.83
C ARG A 174 2.76 25.24 22.92
N GLN A 175 3.79 25.83 23.53
CA GLN A 175 3.93 27.28 23.69
C GLN A 175 4.66 27.91 22.50
N ASP A 176 4.23 27.57 21.27
CA ASP A 176 4.78 28.13 20.03
C ASP A 176 4.31 29.57 19.78
N VAL A 177 4.81 30.17 18.69
CA VAL A 177 4.50 31.57 18.34
C VAL A 177 3.00 31.78 18.09
N PHE A 178 2.28 30.76 17.59
CA PHE A 178 0.85 30.84 17.33
C PHE A 178 0.07 30.88 18.64
N TYR A 179 0.37 29.97 19.57
CA TYR A 179 -0.25 29.95 20.89
C TYR A 179 0.07 31.23 21.68
N GLN A 180 1.32 31.71 21.64
CA GLN A 180 1.70 32.95 22.31
C GLN A 180 0.94 34.18 21.79
N ALA A 181 0.66 34.22 20.48
CA ALA A 181 -0.04 35.32 19.85
C ALA A 181 -1.56 35.30 20.06
N MET A 182 -2.18 34.11 20.01
CA MET A 182 -3.64 33.96 19.86
C MET A 182 -4.28 33.06 20.93
N GLY A 183 -3.50 32.46 21.83
CA GLY A 183 -3.95 31.36 22.68
C GLY A 183 -4.39 30.15 21.86
N SER A 184 -5.21 29.24 22.40
CA SER A 184 -5.71 28.09 21.64
C SER A 184 -6.67 28.42 20.50
N GLY A 185 -7.08 29.69 20.35
CA GLY A 185 -7.99 30.15 19.30
C GLY A 185 -7.45 29.96 17.88
N TYR A 186 -6.12 29.99 17.71
CA TYR A 186 -5.50 29.84 16.38
C TYR A 186 -5.88 28.53 15.69
N LEU A 187 -6.14 27.46 16.46
CA LEU A 187 -6.52 26.14 15.95
C LEU A 187 -7.86 26.20 15.20
N ALA A 188 -8.84 26.91 15.78
CA ALA A 188 -10.14 27.10 15.16
C ALA A 188 -10.05 28.05 13.96
N ASP A 189 -9.26 29.11 14.07
CA ASP A 189 -9.10 30.12 13.01
C ASP A 189 -8.35 29.55 11.79
N ALA A 190 -7.33 28.72 12.01
CA ALA A 190 -6.62 28.02 10.93
C ALA A 190 -7.55 27.08 10.15
N LEU A 191 -8.33 26.25 10.85
CA LEU A 191 -9.31 25.34 10.21
C LEU A 191 -10.39 26.10 9.42
N ARG A 192 -10.92 27.21 9.98
CA ARG A 192 -11.89 28.05 9.26
C ARG A 192 -11.27 28.71 8.03
N THR A 193 -10.03 29.17 8.14
CA THR A 193 -9.31 29.80 7.03
C THR A 193 -9.04 28.80 5.92
N ALA A 194 -8.56 27.59 6.26
CA ALA A 194 -8.33 26.52 5.30
C ALA A 194 -9.63 26.12 4.57
N HIS A 195 -10.74 26.00 5.31
CA HIS A 195 -12.05 25.70 4.71
C HIS A 195 -12.55 26.80 3.77
N ALA A 196 -12.32 28.06 4.10
CA ALA A 196 -12.68 29.19 3.24
C ALA A 196 -11.87 29.18 1.93
N ALA A 197 -10.59 28.82 1.99
CA ALA A 197 -9.71 28.73 0.83
C ALA A 197 -10.08 27.53 -0.08
N ASP A 198 -10.18 26.34 0.49
CA ASP A 198 -10.61 25.12 -0.20
C ASP A 198 -11.69 24.34 0.58
N PRO A 199 -12.98 24.60 0.33
CA PRO A 199 -14.07 23.88 1.00
C PRO A 199 -14.22 22.43 0.52
N GLY A 200 -13.51 22.01 -0.53
CA GLY A 200 -13.54 20.65 -1.06
C GLY A 200 -12.59 19.69 -0.35
N ALA A 201 -11.53 20.21 0.27
CA ALA A 201 -10.55 19.41 1.01
C ALA A 201 -11.06 19.01 2.41
N LYS A 202 -10.74 17.79 2.84
CA LYS A 202 -10.97 17.34 4.22
C LYS A 202 -9.90 17.93 5.15
N LEU A 203 -10.28 18.52 6.27
CA LEU A 203 -9.35 19.20 7.17
C LEU A 203 -9.04 18.36 8.40
N TYR A 204 -7.76 18.13 8.66
CA TYR A 204 -7.27 17.29 9.74
C TYR A 204 -6.44 18.08 10.76
N ILE A 205 -6.49 17.62 12.00
CA ILE A 205 -5.41 17.81 12.97
C ILE A 205 -4.62 16.49 13.00
N ASN A 206 -3.31 16.55 12.78
CA ASN A 206 -2.40 15.42 12.75
C ASN A 206 -1.44 15.48 13.95
N ASP A 207 -1.15 14.35 14.58
CA ASP A 207 -0.22 14.29 15.73
C ASP A 207 0.30 12.85 15.94
N TYR A 208 1.46 12.73 16.58
CA TYR A 208 2.05 11.46 17.05
C TYR A 208 1.74 11.16 18.51
N ASN A 209 2.01 9.92 18.96
CA ASN A 209 1.80 9.45 20.33
C ASN A 209 0.35 9.60 20.81
N ILE A 210 -0.60 9.63 19.87
CA ILE A 210 -2.03 9.72 20.17
C ILE A 210 -2.77 8.42 19.83
N GLU A 211 -2.07 7.36 19.44
CA GLU A 211 -2.64 6.11 18.94
C GLU A 211 -3.35 5.34 20.06
N GLY A 212 -2.74 5.25 21.25
CA GLY A 212 -3.39 4.74 22.47
C GLY A 212 -4.09 5.82 23.30
N GLU A 213 -4.94 5.42 24.24
CA GLU A 213 -5.57 6.35 25.19
C GLU A 213 -4.55 6.82 26.23
N ASN A 214 -4.22 8.11 26.21
CA ASN A 214 -3.25 8.74 27.11
C ASN A 214 -3.58 10.23 27.32
N ALA A 215 -2.73 10.96 28.06
CA ALA A 215 -2.95 12.38 28.35
C ALA A 215 -3.05 13.23 27.06
N LYS A 216 -2.19 12.98 26.07
CA LYS A 216 -2.16 13.68 24.79
C LYS A 216 -3.40 13.40 23.94
N SER A 217 -3.74 12.13 23.74
CA SER A 217 -4.95 11.76 22.96
C SER A 217 -6.24 12.21 23.65
N ASN A 218 -6.29 12.26 24.98
CA ASN A 218 -7.43 12.79 25.73
C ASN A 218 -7.57 14.32 25.59
N ALA A 219 -6.47 15.05 25.58
CA ALA A 219 -6.46 16.48 25.33
C ALA A 219 -6.92 16.81 23.89
N LEU A 220 -6.40 16.07 22.90
CA LEU A 220 -6.80 16.22 21.50
C LEU A 220 -8.27 15.85 21.29
N TYR A 221 -8.77 14.79 21.94
CA TYR A 221 -10.19 14.43 21.91
C TYR A 221 -11.07 15.56 22.47
N SER A 222 -10.69 16.16 23.59
CA SER A 222 -11.40 17.28 24.20
C SER A 222 -11.39 18.53 23.30
N LEU A 223 -10.26 18.80 22.63
CA LEU A 223 -10.16 19.86 21.64
C LEU A 223 -11.11 19.60 20.46
N ALA A 224 -11.09 18.39 19.89
CA ALA A 224 -11.96 18.02 18.77
C ALA A 224 -13.44 18.22 19.12
N GLN A 225 -13.87 17.80 20.31
CA GLN A 225 -15.23 18.06 20.80
C GLN A 225 -15.56 19.55 20.86
N SER A 226 -14.64 20.36 21.39
CA SER A 226 -14.81 21.82 21.47
C SER A 226 -14.91 22.48 20.10
N LEU A 227 -14.07 22.08 19.14
CA LEU A 227 -14.08 22.60 17.78
C LEU A 227 -15.40 22.25 17.06
N LEU A 228 -15.85 21.01 17.18
CA LEU A 228 -17.12 20.57 16.61
C LEU A 228 -18.31 21.31 17.23
N ALA A 229 -18.32 21.52 18.56
CA ALA A 229 -19.35 22.29 19.25
C ALA A 229 -19.41 23.76 18.79
N GLN A 230 -18.28 24.31 18.35
CA GLN A 230 -18.17 25.66 17.78
C GLN A 230 -18.50 25.73 16.28
N GLY A 231 -18.84 24.61 15.64
CA GLY A 231 -19.08 24.55 14.20
C GLY A 231 -17.82 24.76 13.35
N VAL A 232 -16.64 24.50 13.89
CA VAL A 232 -15.38 24.54 13.13
C VAL A 232 -15.39 23.36 12.14
N PRO A 233 -14.98 23.57 10.87
CA PRO A 233 -15.01 22.55 9.81
C PRO A 233 -13.88 21.51 9.96
N LEU A 234 -13.82 20.82 11.11
CA LEU A 234 -12.91 19.71 11.34
C LEU A 234 -13.46 18.46 10.65
N GLY A 235 -12.69 17.90 9.72
CA GLY A 235 -13.05 16.71 8.95
C GLY A 235 -12.53 15.41 9.57
N GLY A 236 -11.37 15.43 10.20
CA GLY A 236 -10.78 14.23 10.80
C GLY A 236 -9.59 14.44 11.71
N ILE A 237 -9.09 13.33 12.26
CA ILE A 237 -7.83 13.27 13.03
C ILE A 237 -6.86 12.31 12.34
N GLY A 238 -5.63 12.79 12.11
CA GLY A 238 -4.52 12.00 11.60
C GLY A 238 -3.69 11.47 12.76
N PHE A 239 -3.37 10.19 12.71
CA PHE A 239 -2.55 9.48 13.68
C PHE A 239 -1.24 9.12 13.00
N GLU A 240 -0.16 9.82 13.33
CA GLU A 240 1.14 9.66 12.66
C GLU A 240 1.59 8.21 12.70
N SER A 241 1.47 7.53 13.85
CA SER A 241 1.75 6.10 13.98
C SER A 241 3.24 5.74 13.78
N HIS A 242 4.15 6.57 14.31
CA HIS A 242 5.60 6.33 14.36
C HIS A 242 5.99 5.35 15.48
N PHE A 243 6.02 4.06 15.18
CA PHE A 243 6.18 3.01 16.19
C PHE A 243 7.59 2.46 16.33
N ILE A 244 7.82 1.78 17.45
CA ILE A 244 8.94 0.86 17.67
C ILE A 244 8.36 -0.54 17.64
N VAL A 245 9.05 -1.46 16.99
CA VAL A 245 8.59 -2.85 16.84
C VAL A 245 8.25 -3.46 18.20
N GLY A 246 7.05 -4.03 18.29
CA GLY A 246 6.45 -4.62 19.48
C GLY A 246 5.78 -3.63 20.44
N GLN A 247 5.60 -2.37 20.04
CA GLN A 247 5.06 -1.30 20.91
C GLN A 247 3.79 -0.64 20.36
N ILE A 248 3.05 -1.32 19.47
CA ILE A 248 1.71 -0.87 19.05
C ILE A 248 0.78 -0.88 20.28
N PRO A 249 0.10 0.23 20.61
CA PRO A 249 -0.84 0.27 21.72
C PRO A 249 -1.99 -0.72 21.51
N SER A 250 -2.24 -1.60 22.48
CA SER A 250 -3.29 -2.63 22.38
C SER A 250 -4.72 -2.06 22.30
N ASP A 251 -4.88 -0.78 22.63
CA ASP A 251 -6.14 -0.04 22.62
C ASP A 251 -6.27 0.92 21.42
N MET A 252 -5.36 0.85 20.43
CA MET A 252 -5.36 1.72 19.25
C MET A 252 -6.70 1.69 18.51
N GLN A 253 -7.23 0.52 18.14
CA GLN A 253 -8.57 0.41 17.54
C GLN A 253 -9.66 1.13 18.35
N ALA A 254 -9.66 0.97 19.68
CA ALA A 254 -10.68 1.55 20.54
C ALA A 254 -10.56 3.09 20.59
N ASN A 255 -9.34 3.61 20.60
CA ASN A 255 -9.09 5.04 20.60
C ASN A 255 -9.40 5.68 19.22
N LEU A 256 -9.05 5.03 18.11
CA LEU A 256 -9.52 5.41 16.77
C LEU A 256 -11.06 5.50 16.72
N GLN A 257 -11.75 4.48 17.24
CA GLN A 257 -13.21 4.47 17.32
C GLN A 257 -13.76 5.62 18.17
N ARG A 258 -13.04 6.03 19.21
CA ARG A 258 -13.43 7.16 20.08
C ARG A 258 -13.55 8.45 19.28
N PHE A 259 -12.56 8.78 18.46
CA PHE A 259 -12.62 9.95 17.57
C PHE A 259 -13.65 9.79 16.46
N ALA A 260 -13.78 8.59 15.87
CA ALA A 260 -14.82 8.29 14.89
C ALA A 260 -16.24 8.52 15.43
N ASN A 261 -16.47 8.24 16.73
CA ASN A 261 -17.76 8.48 17.40
C ASN A 261 -18.13 9.97 17.52
N LEU A 262 -17.18 10.89 17.32
CA LEU A 262 -17.47 12.33 17.20
C LEU A 262 -18.01 12.70 15.81
N GLY A 263 -18.07 11.75 14.87
CA GLY A 263 -18.44 11.99 13.48
C GLY A 263 -17.27 12.39 12.57
N LEU A 264 -16.04 12.30 13.09
CA LEU A 264 -14.79 12.61 12.38
C LEU A 264 -14.28 11.41 11.61
N ASP A 265 -13.67 11.66 10.44
CA ASP A 265 -12.85 10.66 9.78
C ASP A 265 -11.56 10.45 10.61
N VAL A 266 -11.00 9.23 10.61
CA VAL A 266 -9.67 8.96 11.19
C VAL A 266 -8.75 8.42 10.10
N ALA A 267 -7.45 8.66 10.21
CA ALA A 267 -6.47 8.21 9.22
C ALA A 267 -5.16 7.86 9.92
N VAL A 268 -4.52 6.77 9.50
CA VAL A 268 -3.11 6.53 9.81
C VAL A 268 -2.28 7.25 8.74
N THR A 269 -1.42 8.17 9.14
CA THR A 269 -0.86 9.20 8.24
C THR A 269 0.62 9.06 7.96
N GLU A 270 1.41 8.52 8.88
CA GLU A 270 2.88 8.50 8.80
C GLU A 270 3.47 7.17 9.32
N LEU A 271 2.81 6.05 9.02
CA LEU A 271 3.17 4.75 9.58
C LEU A 271 4.61 4.37 9.22
N ASP A 272 5.43 4.22 10.24
CA ASP A 272 6.68 3.49 10.20
C ASP A 272 6.85 2.72 11.52
N ASP A 273 7.58 1.61 11.47
CA ASP A 273 7.74 0.74 12.64
C ASP A 273 9.18 0.30 12.78
N ARG A 274 9.97 1.09 13.52
CA ARG A 274 11.43 1.01 13.48
C ARG A 274 11.99 -0.16 14.29
N ILE A 275 12.97 -0.86 13.71
CA ILE A 275 13.69 -1.98 14.34
C ILE A 275 14.98 -1.46 15.00
N GLN A 276 15.21 -1.83 16.25
CA GLN A 276 16.52 -1.65 16.89
C GLN A 276 17.57 -2.50 16.16
N LEU A 277 18.61 -1.87 15.63
CA LEU A 277 19.64 -2.55 14.84
C LEU A 277 20.59 -3.38 15.72
N PRO A 278 21.13 -4.51 15.22
CA PRO A 278 20.92 -5.06 13.88
C PRO A 278 19.58 -5.79 13.73
N THR A 279 19.00 -5.74 12.53
CA THR A 279 17.79 -6.47 12.16
C THR A 279 17.98 -7.98 12.29
N THR A 280 16.95 -8.67 12.79
CA THR A 280 16.87 -10.14 12.85
C THR A 280 15.62 -10.64 12.16
N SER A 281 15.58 -11.94 11.82
CA SER A 281 14.36 -12.58 11.30
C SER A 281 13.17 -12.43 12.26
N GLY A 282 13.44 -12.50 13.57
CA GLY A 282 12.42 -12.32 14.61
C GLY A 282 11.86 -10.90 14.66
N SER A 283 12.71 -9.88 14.56
CA SER A 283 12.25 -8.48 14.52
C SER A 283 11.47 -8.16 13.25
N LEU A 284 11.85 -8.73 12.09
CA LEU A 284 11.08 -8.58 10.85
C LEU A 284 9.71 -9.25 10.93
N GLN A 285 9.60 -10.39 11.61
CA GLN A 285 8.32 -11.06 11.82
C GLN A 285 7.43 -10.33 12.82
N GLN A 286 8.01 -9.73 13.86
CA GLN A 286 7.28 -8.87 14.79
C GLN A 286 6.77 -7.61 14.08
N GLN A 287 7.63 -6.92 13.32
CA GLN A 287 7.22 -5.80 12.49
C GLN A 287 6.07 -6.17 11.54
N ALA A 288 6.09 -7.36 10.94
CA ALA A 288 4.99 -7.81 10.11
C ALA A 288 3.67 -7.98 10.88
N THR A 289 3.76 -8.48 12.11
CA THR A 289 2.60 -8.60 13.00
C THR A 289 2.04 -7.21 13.33
N ASP A 290 2.92 -6.25 13.61
CA ASP A 290 2.58 -4.87 13.98
C ASP A 290 1.94 -4.10 12.81
N PHE A 291 2.54 -4.13 11.61
CA PHE A 291 1.94 -3.56 10.39
C PHE A 291 0.56 -4.16 10.09
N GLY A 292 0.44 -5.49 10.20
CA GLY A 292 -0.84 -6.18 10.03
C GLY A 292 -1.89 -5.72 11.03
N ALA A 293 -1.52 -5.55 12.31
CA ALA A 293 -2.40 -5.08 13.36
C ALA A 293 -2.87 -3.63 13.12
N VAL A 294 -1.98 -2.71 12.76
CA VAL A 294 -2.34 -1.31 12.46
C VAL A 294 -3.35 -1.23 11.31
N VAL A 295 -3.13 -2.01 10.25
CA VAL A 295 -4.08 -2.09 9.13
C VAL A 295 -5.43 -2.64 9.59
N GLN A 296 -5.46 -3.74 10.36
CA GLN A 296 -6.70 -4.31 10.89
C GLN A 296 -7.45 -3.34 11.80
N ASP A 297 -6.75 -2.61 12.67
CA ASP A 297 -7.32 -1.62 13.57
C ASP A 297 -8.00 -0.48 12.80
N CYS A 298 -7.37 -0.02 11.71
CA CYS A 298 -8.00 0.95 10.81
C CYS A 298 -9.26 0.36 10.15
N LEU A 299 -9.17 -0.82 9.53
CA LEU A 299 -10.31 -1.45 8.84
C LEU A 299 -11.50 -1.76 9.77
N ALA A 300 -11.24 -2.01 11.05
CA ALA A 300 -12.26 -2.25 12.06
C ALA A 300 -13.07 -0.98 12.42
N VAL A 301 -12.57 0.21 12.07
CA VAL A 301 -13.24 1.49 12.31
C VAL A 301 -13.79 2.01 10.98
N SER A 302 -15.12 1.99 10.82
CA SER A 302 -15.79 2.38 9.56
C SER A 302 -15.47 3.79 9.02
N ARG A 303 -14.96 4.69 9.88
CA ARG A 303 -14.53 6.05 9.52
C ARG A 303 -13.01 6.17 9.35
N CYS A 304 -12.26 5.08 9.47
CA CYS A 304 -10.86 5.08 9.10
C CYS A 304 -10.76 5.09 7.58
N VAL A 305 -10.24 6.16 7.00
CA VAL A 305 -10.25 6.34 5.54
C VAL A 305 -9.06 5.68 4.84
N GLY A 306 -8.01 5.33 5.57
CA GLY A 306 -6.85 4.64 5.01
C GLY A 306 -5.60 4.73 5.89
N VAL A 307 -4.53 4.11 5.39
CA VAL A 307 -3.21 4.03 6.02
C VAL A 307 -2.17 4.58 5.05
N SER A 308 -1.25 5.42 5.51
CA SER A 308 -0.07 5.83 4.71
C SER A 308 1.21 5.46 5.43
N GLN A 309 2.15 4.86 4.70
CA GLN A 309 3.51 4.61 5.20
C GLN A 309 4.38 5.86 5.05
N TRP A 310 5.26 6.15 6.01
CA TRP A 310 6.17 7.29 5.90
C TRP A 310 7.46 6.95 5.15
N GLY A 311 7.43 7.18 3.83
CA GLY A 311 8.46 6.81 2.86
C GLY A 311 8.18 5.49 2.16
N VAL A 312 8.92 5.18 1.09
CA VAL A 312 8.68 3.97 0.29
C VAL A 312 9.54 2.79 0.77
N ASP A 313 10.85 3.01 0.90
CA ASP A 313 11.84 1.99 1.24
C ASP A 313 12.72 2.38 2.44
N ASP A 314 13.48 1.40 2.94
CA ASP A 314 14.39 1.59 4.07
C ASP A 314 15.67 2.38 3.74
N ALA A 315 16.03 2.57 2.46
CA ALA A 315 17.22 3.30 2.05
C ALA A 315 17.02 4.83 2.05
N HIS A 316 15.79 5.28 1.82
CA HIS A 316 15.41 6.69 1.72
C HIS A 316 14.53 7.16 2.89
N SER A 317 14.19 6.26 3.81
CA SER A 317 13.53 6.60 5.07
C SER A 317 14.34 7.63 5.88
N TRP A 318 13.62 8.51 6.58
CA TRP A 318 14.18 9.42 7.59
C TRP A 318 14.84 8.68 8.78
N ILE A 319 14.66 7.36 8.89
CA ILE A 319 15.31 6.47 9.85
C ILE A 319 16.43 5.70 9.12
N PRO A 320 17.70 5.77 9.55
CA PRO A 320 18.20 6.06 10.90
C PRO A 320 18.46 7.54 11.24
N GLY A 321 18.27 8.46 10.30
CA GLY A 321 18.65 9.87 10.45
C GLY A 321 18.15 10.53 11.74
N THR A 322 16.85 10.39 12.02
CA THR A 322 16.21 10.92 13.24
C THR A 322 16.46 10.04 14.47
N PHE A 323 16.51 8.72 14.28
CA PHE A 323 16.65 7.74 15.37
C PHE A 323 17.90 6.87 15.19
N PRO A 324 19.10 7.40 15.55
CA PRO A 324 20.33 6.62 15.48
C PRO A 324 20.23 5.30 16.26
N GLY A 325 20.68 4.21 15.63
CA GLY A 325 20.60 2.85 16.19
C GLY A 325 19.31 2.11 15.83
N TYR A 326 18.33 2.76 15.22
CA TYR A 326 17.16 2.13 14.63
C TYR A 326 17.25 2.12 13.10
N GLY A 327 16.45 1.29 12.44
CA GLY A 327 16.38 1.21 10.99
C GLY A 327 15.28 0.26 10.54
N ALA A 328 15.31 -0.06 9.26
CA ALA A 328 14.41 -1.02 8.64
C ALA A 328 12.92 -0.77 8.97
N ALA A 329 12.44 0.48 8.87
CA ALA A 329 11.15 0.89 9.42
C ALA A 329 9.96 0.75 8.45
N THR A 330 10.21 0.54 7.16
CA THR A 330 9.19 0.47 6.10
C THR A 330 8.87 -0.96 5.67
N MET A 331 7.93 -1.16 4.76
CA MET A 331 7.59 -2.46 4.19
C MET A 331 8.53 -2.94 3.07
N TYR A 332 9.46 -2.10 2.60
CA TYR A 332 10.44 -2.44 1.56
C TYR A 332 11.86 -2.26 2.10
N ASP A 333 12.75 -3.22 1.82
CA ASP A 333 14.15 -3.08 2.22
C ASP A 333 14.89 -2.08 1.32
N GLY A 334 16.13 -1.75 1.68
CA GLY A 334 16.94 -0.77 0.92
C GLY A 334 17.36 -1.23 -0.49
N ASN A 335 16.91 -2.39 -0.96
CA ASN A 335 17.07 -2.87 -2.33
C ASN A 335 15.70 -3.04 -3.03
N ASP A 336 14.68 -2.30 -2.60
CA ASP A 336 13.33 -2.32 -3.15
C ASP A 336 12.62 -3.68 -3.03
N GLN A 337 13.09 -4.59 -2.16
CA GLN A 337 12.45 -5.90 -1.99
C GLN A 337 11.39 -5.85 -0.88
N PRO A 338 10.21 -6.47 -1.08
CA PRO A 338 9.17 -6.50 -0.06
C PRO A 338 9.64 -7.29 1.17
N LYS A 339 9.43 -6.72 2.35
CA LYS A 339 9.65 -7.36 3.65
C LYS A 339 8.40 -8.15 4.08
N PRO A 340 8.50 -9.01 5.12
CA PRO A 340 7.33 -9.69 5.68
C PRO A 340 6.17 -8.75 6.03
N ALA A 341 6.46 -7.49 6.41
CA ALA A 341 5.48 -6.45 6.67
C ALA A 341 4.58 -6.10 5.48
N TYR A 342 5.13 -6.03 4.26
CA TYR A 342 4.32 -5.85 3.03
C TYR A 342 3.25 -6.94 2.92
N SER A 343 3.65 -8.19 3.10
CA SER A 343 2.76 -9.33 2.95
C SER A 343 1.67 -9.36 4.03
N ALA A 344 2.01 -8.97 5.25
CA ALA A 344 1.06 -8.88 6.36
C ALA A 344 0.05 -7.74 6.16
N ALA A 345 0.50 -6.55 5.74
CA ALA A 345 -0.38 -5.44 5.41
C ALA A 345 -1.34 -5.79 4.26
N LEU A 346 -0.82 -6.39 3.18
CA LEU A 346 -1.66 -6.82 2.05
C LEU A 346 -2.68 -7.90 2.45
N SER A 347 -2.26 -8.86 3.29
CA SER A 347 -3.17 -9.90 3.81
C SER A 347 -4.25 -9.31 4.72
N ALA A 348 -3.92 -8.32 5.55
CA ALA A 348 -4.87 -7.62 6.41
C ALA A 348 -5.95 -6.88 5.59
N LEU A 349 -5.59 -6.34 4.43
CA LEU A 349 -6.53 -5.73 3.47
C LEU A 349 -7.42 -6.76 2.74
N GLY A 350 -7.29 -8.05 3.04
CA GLY A 350 -7.95 -9.14 2.29
C GLY A 350 -7.35 -9.38 0.91
N GLY A 351 -6.22 -8.73 0.60
CA GLY A 351 -5.43 -8.99 -0.59
C GLY A 351 -4.70 -10.32 -0.47
N SER A 352 -4.53 -11.00 -1.59
CA SER A 352 -3.60 -12.12 -1.67
C SER A 352 -2.31 -11.57 -2.22
N SER A 353 -1.34 -11.33 -1.34
CA SER A 353 0.04 -11.29 -1.80
C SER A 353 0.27 -12.60 -2.56
N GLY A 354 0.77 -12.57 -3.79
CA GLY A 354 1.30 -13.77 -4.46
C GLY A 354 2.52 -14.37 -3.73
N THR A 355 2.69 -14.03 -2.45
CA THR A 355 3.83 -14.21 -1.55
C THR A 355 3.26 -14.20 -0.12
N GLY A 356 2.71 -15.32 0.34
CA GLY A 356 2.29 -15.51 1.74
C GLY A 356 3.47 -15.33 2.71
N GLY A 357 3.21 -14.68 3.84
CA GLY A 357 4.23 -14.29 4.81
C GLY A 357 4.86 -15.44 5.61
N GLY A 358 6.12 -15.24 5.99
CA GLY A 358 6.65 -15.50 7.34
C GLY A 358 6.79 -16.94 7.85
N GLY A 359 6.24 -17.94 7.17
CA GLY A 359 6.44 -19.35 7.43
C GLY A 359 6.12 -20.05 6.13
N GLY A 360 7.09 -20.78 5.57
CA GLY A 360 6.93 -21.30 4.22
C GLY A 360 5.62 -22.06 4.05
N THR A 361 4.87 -21.77 2.98
CA THR A 361 3.61 -22.47 2.71
C THR A 361 3.94 -23.95 2.57
N THR A 362 3.32 -24.78 3.41
CA THR A 362 3.58 -26.21 3.48
C THR A 362 2.32 -26.96 3.07
N GLY A 363 2.45 -27.89 2.12
CA GLY A 363 1.34 -28.68 1.62
C GLY A 363 1.76 -29.54 0.44
N GLU A 364 0.79 -30.24 -0.16
CA GLU A 364 1.04 -30.95 -1.40
C GLU A 364 1.17 -29.97 -2.57
N LEU A 365 2.13 -30.19 -3.47
CA LEU A 365 2.24 -29.43 -4.72
C LEU A 365 1.47 -30.17 -5.82
N HIS A 366 0.23 -29.76 -6.03
CA HIS A 366 -0.71 -30.39 -6.95
C HIS A 366 -0.43 -30.03 -8.40
N ALA A 367 -0.12 -31.00 -9.26
CA ALA A 367 -0.12 -30.89 -10.71
C ALA A 367 -1.55 -30.78 -11.24
N VAL A 368 -1.99 -29.57 -11.57
CA VAL A 368 -3.39 -29.25 -11.94
C VAL A 368 -3.85 -30.06 -13.14
N GLY A 369 -3.03 -30.16 -14.20
CA GLY A 369 -3.38 -30.90 -15.40
C GLY A 369 -3.55 -32.42 -15.20
N ALA A 370 -2.94 -32.99 -14.15
CA ALA A 370 -2.99 -34.42 -13.87
C ALA A 370 -3.88 -34.79 -12.67
N GLY A 371 -4.25 -33.82 -11.81
CA GLY A 371 -4.96 -34.09 -10.55
C GLY A 371 -4.14 -34.94 -9.59
N LYS A 372 -2.82 -34.71 -9.55
CA LYS A 372 -1.82 -35.51 -8.82
C LYS A 372 -0.84 -34.61 -8.09
N CYS A 373 0.03 -35.19 -7.28
CA CYS A 373 0.95 -34.44 -6.43
C CYS A 373 2.40 -34.67 -6.84
N LEU A 374 3.23 -33.63 -6.68
CA LEU A 374 4.69 -33.74 -6.83
C LEU A 374 5.21 -34.69 -5.74
N ASP A 375 5.86 -35.77 -6.17
CA ASP A 375 6.20 -36.91 -5.34
C ASP A 375 7.69 -37.25 -5.49
N VAL A 376 8.36 -37.48 -4.37
CA VAL A 376 9.66 -38.15 -4.36
C VAL A 376 9.43 -39.66 -4.42
N PRO A 377 9.86 -40.36 -5.49
CA PRO A 377 9.58 -41.78 -5.67
C PRO A 377 10.01 -42.63 -4.48
N ASN A 378 9.07 -43.42 -3.95
CA ASN A 378 9.28 -44.35 -2.84
C ASN A 378 9.84 -43.70 -1.55
N ALA A 379 9.57 -42.41 -1.31
CA ALA A 379 10.11 -41.69 -0.17
C ALA A 379 11.65 -41.77 -0.09
N SER A 380 12.31 -41.77 -1.25
CA SER A 380 13.77 -41.70 -1.33
C SER A 380 14.29 -40.47 -0.59
N THR A 381 15.49 -40.59 -0.03
CA THR A 381 16.28 -39.46 0.48
C THR A 381 17.63 -39.38 -0.23
N THR A 382 17.72 -39.99 -1.41
CA THR A 382 18.95 -40.07 -2.20
C THR A 382 19.08 -38.81 -3.06
N ALA A 383 20.15 -38.04 -2.83
CA ALA A 383 20.45 -36.87 -3.66
C ALA A 383 20.50 -37.23 -5.16
N GLY A 384 19.75 -36.50 -5.97
CA GLY A 384 19.63 -36.72 -7.41
C GLY A 384 18.44 -37.58 -7.83
N THR A 385 17.59 -38.05 -6.91
CA THR A 385 16.34 -38.72 -7.27
C THR A 385 15.46 -37.73 -8.05
N GLN A 386 15.11 -38.08 -9.29
CA GLN A 386 14.19 -37.28 -10.10
C GLN A 386 12.77 -37.40 -9.54
N VAL A 387 12.11 -36.26 -9.33
CA VAL A 387 10.75 -36.23 -8.81
C VAL A 387 9.75 -36.63 -9.92
N GLN A 388 8.60 -37.12 -9.48
CA GLN A 388 7.52 -37.58 -10.35
C GLN A 388 6.20 -36.93 -9.93
N ILE A 389 5.12 -37.19 -10.67
CA ILE A 389 3.77 -37.04 -10.15
C ILE A 389 3.20 -38.40 -9.73
N TYR A 390 2.47 -38.41 -8.63
CA TYR A 390 1.78 -39.60 -8.14
C TYR A 390 0.44 -39.21 -7.51
N SER A 391 -0.48 -40.18 -7.39
CA SER A 391 -1.75 -40.00 -6.67
C SER A 391 -1.50 -39.34 -5.30
N CYS A 392 -2.24 -38.27 -5.00
CA CYS A 392 -2.11 -37.52 -3.75
C CYS A 392 -2.60 -38.36 -2.57
N TRP A 393 -1.85 -38.41 -1.47
CA TRP A 393 -2.21 -39.21 -0.29
C TRP A 393 -1.74 -38.62 1.04
N GLY A 394 -1.16 -37.42 1.04
CA GLY A 394 -0.67 -36.73 2.23
C GLY A 394 0.63 -37.31 2.80
N GLY A 395 1.43 -37.97 1.97
CA GLY A 395 2.73 -38.52 2.35
C GLY A 395 3.77 -37.44 2.65
N ALA A 396 4.73 -37.74 3.52
CA ALA A 396 5.86 -36.84 3.81
C ALA A 396 6.68 -36.52 2.54
N ASN A 397 6.86 -37.53 1.68
CA ASN A 397 7.50 -37.42 0.36
C ASN A 397 6.67 -36.65 -0.70
N GLN A 398 5.45 -36.21 -0.37
CA GLN A 398 4.61 -35.32 -1.19
C GLN A 398 4.35 -33.96 -0.51
N THR A 399 4.84 -33.77 0.72
CA THR A 399 4.64 -32.54 1.48
C THR A 399 5.82 -31.60 1.25
N TRP A 400 5.57 -30.51 0.53
CA TRP A 400 6.57 -29.52 0.17
C TRP A 400 6.35 -28.23 0.95
N THR A 401 7.44 -27.62 1.41
CA THR A 401 7.44 -26.30 2.03
C THR A 401 8.12 -25.31 1.10
N HIS A 402 7.41 -24.28 0.65
CA HIS A 402 7.99 -23.16 -0.07
C HIS A 402 8.57 -22.15 0.92
N THR A 403 9.89 -22.09 1.08
CA THR A 403 10.55 -21.28 2.09
C THR A 403 10.66 -19.81 1.67
N ALA A 404 10.92 -18.92 2.64
CA ALA A 404 11.20 -17.50 2.37
C ALA A 404 12.44 -17.28 1.47
N ALA A 405 13.37 -18.25 1.44
CA ALA A 405 14.52 -18.23 0.52
C ALA A 405 14.16 -18.70 -0.91
N GLY A 406 12.88 -18.93 -1.19
CA GLY A 406 12.37 -19.41 -2.47
C GLY A 406 12.60 -20.90 -2.71
N GLN A 407 13.04 -21.68 -1.72
CA GLN A 407 13.27 -23.12 -1.91
C GLN A 407 11.96 -23.90 -1.78
N LEU A 408 11.82 -25.01 -2.51
CA LEU A 408 10.79 -26.01 -2.23
C LEU A 408 11.46 -27.17 -1.49
N THR A 409 11.24 -27.29 -0.19
CA THR A 409 11.86 -28.34 0.63
C THR A 409 10.90 -29.49 0.87
N VAL A 410 11.39 -30.72 0.84
CA VAL A 410 10.68 -31.94 1.22
C VAL A 410 11.44 -32.60 2.37
N THR A 411 10.72 -33.11 3.37
CA THR A 411 11.34 -33.78 4.52
C THR A 411 10.76 -35.17 4.70
N ASP A 412 11.58 -36.20 4.49
CA ASP A 412 11.20 -37.58 4.71
C ASP A 412 12.19 -38.26 5.67
N SER A 413 11.65 -39.03 6.62
CA SER A 413 12.46 -39.80 7.58
C SER A 413 13.53 -38.96 8.31
N GLY A 414 13.23 -37.68 8.56
CA GLY A 414 14.12 -36.72 9.23
C GLY A 414 15.19 -36.09 8.34
N THR A 415 15.21 -36.38 7.03
CA THR A 415 16.12 -35.78 6.05
C THR A 415 15.38 -34.73 5.23
N THR A 416 15.86 -33.49 5.26
CA THR A 416 15.31 -32.39 4.44
C THR A 416 16.16 -32.17 3.19
N LEU A 417 15.52 -32.22 2.02
CA LEU A 417 16.12 -31.96 0.71
C LEU A 417 15.34 -30.86 -0.01
N CYS A 418 15.95 -30.28 -1.04
CA CYS A 418 15.39 -29.20 -1.85
C CYS A 418 15.11 -29.68 -3.27
N LEU A 419 14.01 -29.20 -3.87
CA LEU A 419 13.79 -29.31 -5.31
C LEU A 419 14.90 -28.57 -6.05
N ASP A 420 15.54 -29.24 -6.99
CA ASP A 420 16.78 -28.81 -7.62
C ASP A 420 16.71 -29.02 -9.15
N ALA A 421 17.08 -27.99 -9.90
CA ALA A 421 17.35 -28.10 -11.33
C ALA A 421 18.71 -28.78 -11.54
N TYR A 422 18.67 -30.08 -11.88
CA TYR A 422 19.85 -30.95 -11.84
C TYR A 422 21.05 -30.37 -12.59
N GLY A 423 22.19 -30.28 -11.90
CA GLY A 423 23.43 -29.79 -12.47
C GLY A 423 23.41 -28.31 -12.86
N GLN A 424 22.54 -27.51 -12.23
CA GLN A 424 22.31 -26.10 -12.58
C GLN A 424 21.85 -25.93 -14.04
N GLY A 425 21.11 -26.91 -14.55
CA GLY A 425 20.66 -26.91 -15.94
C GLY A 425 19.64 -25.80 -16.23
N THR A 426 19.87 -25.07 -17.32
CA THR A 426 19.01 -23.97 -17.78
C THR A 426 18.36 -24.24 -19.13
N THR A 427 18.34 -25.50 -19.57
CA THR A 427 17.82 -25.91 -20.88
C THR A 427 16.59 -26.81 -20.74
N ASN A 428 15.73 -26.80 -21.76
CA ASN A 428 14.56 -27.69 -21.83
C ASN A 428 14.98 -29.15 -21.68
N GLY A 429 14.27 -29.89 -20.84
CA GLY A 429 14.58 -31.28 -20.50
C GLY A 429 15.53 -31.45 -19.31
N THR A 430 15.97 -30.36 -18.68
CA THR A 430 16.70 -30.44 -17.40
C THR A 430 15.82 -31.15 -16.36
N LYS A 431 16.38 -32.14 -15.67
CA LYS A 431 15.64 -32.93 -14.67
C LYS A 431 15.37 -32.09 -13.42
N ALA A 432 14.16 -32.18 -12.88
CA ALA A 432 13.86 -31.71 -11.52
C ALA A 432 14.11 -32.85 -10.53
N VAL A 433 15.04 -32.67 -9.60
CA VAL A 433 15.46 -33.70 -8.64
C VAL A 433 15.36 -33.19 -7.21
N GLU A 434 15.49 -34.09 -6.22
CA GLU A 434 15.82 -33.69 -4.85
C GLU A 434 17.35 -33.60 -4.66
N TRP A 435 17.82 -32.59 -3.91
CA TRP A 435 19.25 -32.42 -3.61
C TRP A 435 19.45 -31.77 -2.24
N PRO A 436 20.58 -31.98 -1.54
CA PRO A 436 20.89 -31.26 -0.32
C PRO A 436 20.74 -29.75 -0.49
N CYS A 437 19.98 -29.14 0.41
CA CYS A 437 19.71 -27.71 0.37
C CYS A 437 21.02 -26.92 0.54
N ASN A 438 21.36 -26.08 -0.43
CA ASN A 438 22.61 -25.32 -0.45
C ASN A 438 22.41 -23.82 -0.76
N GLY A 439 21.15 -23.38 -0.94
CA GLY A 439 20.79 -21.97 -1.15
C GLY A 439 21.09 -21.43 -2.55
N GLN A 440 21.63 -22.24 -3.46
CA GLN A 440 21.95 -21.81 -4.83
C GLN A 440 20.68 -21.53 -5.65
N ALA A 441 20.81 -20.68 -6.66
CA ALA A 441 19.68 -20.23 -7.49
C ALA A 441 18.97 -21.36 -8.27
N ASN A 442 19.63 -22.50 -8.52
CA ASN A 442 19.04 -23.68 -9.14
C ASN A 442 18.10 -24.46 -8.19
N GLN A 443 18.08 -24.11 -6.90
CA GLN A 443 17.16 -24.63 -5.89
C GLN A 443 16.10 -23.61 -5.47
N GLN A 444 16.04 -22.47 -6.14
CA GLN A 444 15.08 -21.42 -5.87
C GLN A 444 14.01 -21.39 -6.95
N TRP A 445 12.76 -21.21 -6.51
CA TRP A 445 11.55 -21.36 -7.31
C TRP A 445 10.58 -20.22 -6.98
N ARG A 446 9.98 -19.66 -8.03
CA ARG A 446 8.87 -18.71 -7.92
C ARG A 446 7.57 -19.45 -8.18
N LEU A 447 6.64 -19.38 -7.24
CA LEU A 447 5.26 -19.81 -7.41
C LEU A 447 4.49 -18.62 -7.99
N ASN A 448 4.08 -18.72 -9.24
CA ASN A 448 3.44 -17.62 -9.96
C ASN A 448 1.92 -17.69 -9.82
N SER A 449 1.25 -16.54 -9.87
CA SER A 449 -0.21 -16.42 -9.76
C SER A 449 -0.96 -17.11 -10.89
N ASP A 450 -0.31 -17.33 -12.04
CA ASP A 450 -0.88 -18.08 -13.15
C ASP A 450 -0.85 -19.60 -12.93
N GLY A 451 -0.34 -20.07 -11.78
CA GLY A 451 -0.16 -21.47 -11.41
C GLY A 451 1.14 -22.07 -11.92
N SER A 452 2.01 -21.36 -12.63
CA SER A 452 3.32 -21.90 -12.99
C SER A 452 4.30 -21.88 -11.82
N VAL A 453 5.21 -22.85 -11.78
CA VAL A 453 6.36 -22.84 -10.87
C VAL A 453 7.62 -22.68 -11.70
N THR A 454 8.33 -21.55 -11.56
CA THR A 454 9.51 -21.24 -12.39
C THR A 454 10.79 -21.29 -11.59
N GLY A 455 11.83 -21.94 -12.14
CA GLY A 455 13.17 -21.91 -11.55
C GLY A 455 13.78 -20.51 -11.65
N VAL A 456 14.32 -20.00 -10.54
CA VAL A 456 14.93 -18.65 -10.49
C VAL A 456 16.14 -18.53 -11.42
N GLN A 457 17.00 -19.55 -11.46
CA GLN A 457 18.18 -19.56 -12.32
C GLN A 457 17.84 -19.74 -13.81
N SER A 458 16.94 -20.66 -14.13
CA SER A 458 16.67 -21.06 -15.53
C SER A 458 15.61 -20.22 -16.21
N GLY A 459 14.68 -19.61 -15.45
CA GLY A 459 13.46 -19.00 -15.99
C GLY A 459 12.49 -20.00 -16.63
N LEU A 460 12.77 -21.31 -16.53
CA LEU A 460 11.94 -22.38 -17.08
C LEU A 460 10.89 -22.85 -16.07
N CYS A 461 9.78 -23.37 -16.57
CA CYS A 461 8.67 -23.88 -15.78
C CYS A 461 8.90 -25.36 -15.40
N LEU A 462 8.45 -25.71 -14.19
CA LEU A 462 8.29 -27.08 -13.75
C LEU A 462 7.20 -27.75 -14.61
N ASP A 463 7.55 -28.84 -15.28
CA ASP A 463 6.79 -29.44 -16.37
C ASP A 463 6.65 -30.95 -16.16
N VAL A 464 5.41 -31.45 -16.18
CA VAL A 464 5.18 -32.90 -16.25
C VAL A 464 5.47 -33.38 -17.67
N THR A 465 6.48 -34.25 -17.80
CA THR A 465 7.02 -34.68 -19.09
C THR A 465 5.93 -35.26 -19.98
N GLY A 466 5.81 -34.70 -21.19
CA GLY A 466 4.85 -35.16 -22.20
C GLY A 466 3.37 -34.94 -21.81
N ALA A 467 3.10 -34.06 -20.85
CA ALA A 467 1.76 -33.83 -20.29
C ALA A 467 1.06 -35.11 -19.79
N SER A 468 1.84 -36.10 -19.36
CA SER A 468 1.32 -37.36 -18.85
C SER A 468 0.52 -37.13 -17.56
N THR A 469 -0.54 -37.91 -17.38
CA THR A 469 -1.35 -37.94 -16.16
C THR A 469 -1.18 -39.26 -15.39
N ALA A 470 -0.30 -40.15 -15.85
CA ALA A 470 -0.04 -41.44 -15.22
C ALA A 470 0.80 -41.29 -13.94
N ASP A 471 0.60 -42.22 -12.99
CA ASP A 471 1.47 -42.31 -11.81
C ASP A 471 2.89 -42.65 -12.25
N GLY A 472 3.87 -41.95 -11.67
CA GLY A 472 5.28 -42.11 -12.01
C GLY A 472 5.74 -41.30 -13.22
N ALA A 473 4.90 -40.40 -13.76
CA ALA A 473 5.36 -39.49 -14.80
C ALA A 473 6.39 -38.51 -14.23
N LEU A 474 7.56 -38.43 -14.88
CA LEU A 474 8.69 -37.62 -14.42
C LEU A 474 8.48 -36.13 -14.65
N VAL A 475 9.07 -35.33 -13.77
CA VAL A 475 9.05 -33.86 -13.86
C VAL A 475 10.39 -33.33 -14.36
N GLN A 476 10.34 -32.31 -15.21
CA GLN A 476 11.48 -31.66 -15.84
C GLN A 476 11.28 -30.14 -15.85
N LEU A 477 12.27 -29.41 -16.37
CA LEU A 477 12.16 -28.01 -16.72
C LEU A 477 11.90 -27.85 -18.21
N TRP A 478 10.97 -26.97 -18.54
CA TRP A 478 10.64 -26.66 -19.93
C TRP A 478 10.24 -25.20 -20.09
N THR A 479 10.29 -24.69 -21.32
CA THR A 479 9.83 -23.34 -21.66
C THR A 479 8.39 -23.17 -21.20
N CYS A 480 8.13 -22.08 -20.47
CA CYS A 480 6.80 -21.76 -19.99
C CYS A 480 5.86 -21.51 -21.17
N SER A 481 4.79 -22.31 -21.23
CA SER A 481 3.86 -22.37 -22.37
C SER A 481 2.41 -22.07 -21.99
N GLY A 482 2.13 -21.95 -20.69
CA GLY A 482 0.77 -21.81 -20.16
C GLY A 482 -0.07 -23.09 -20.20
N GLN A 483 0.48 -24.20 -20.70
CA GLN A 483 -0.18 -25.50 -20.78
C GLN A 483 -0.47 -26.09 -19.39
N SER A 484 -1.50 -26.93 -19.30
CA SER A 484 -1.99 -27.50 -18.03
C SER A 484 -0.98 -28.38 -17.29
N ASN A 485 -0.04 -29.00 -17.99
CA ASN A 485 1.04 -29.82 -17.42
C ASN A 485 2.17 -28.99 -16.76
N GLN A 486 2.09 -27.67 -16.83
CA GLN A 486 2.98 -26.72 -16.16
C GLN A 486 2.24 -25.91 -15.08
N LYS A 487 1.00 -26.29 -14.75
CA LYS A 487 0.17 -25.64 -13.74
C LYS A 487 0.17 -26.45 -12.46
N TRP A 488 0.43 -25.76 -11.36
CA TRP A 488 0.63 -26.30 -10.03
C TRP A 488 -0.13 -25.46 -8.99
N THR A 489 -0.50 -26.09 -7.88
CA THR A 489 -1.08 -25.38 -6.72
C THR A 489 -0.49 -25.98 -5.45
N LEU A 490 0.06 -25.14 -4.59
CA LEU A 490 0.61 -25.56 -3.31
C LEU A 490 -0.45 -25.34 -2.23
N GLY A 491 -0.84 -26.41 -1.52
CA GLY A 491 -1.83 -26.34 -0.44
C GLY A 491 -2.57 -27.63 -0.20
#